data_AF-A0A3L7Q5U3-F1
#
_entry.id   AF-A0A3L7Q5U3-F1
#
_cell.length_a   1.000
_cell.length_b   1.000
_cell.length_c   1.000
_cell.angle_alpha   90.00
_cell.angle_beta   90.00
_cell.angle_gamma   90.00
#
_symmetry.space_group_name_H-M   'P 1'
#
loop_
_entity.id
_entity.type
_entity.pdbx_description
1 polymer ?
#
loop_
_entity_poly.entity_id
_entity_poly.type
_entity_poly.pdbx_seq_one_letter_code
_entity_poly.pdbx_strand_id
1 'polypeptide(L)'
;MSTFVSTTANCARCHDHKFDPIPTTDYWSLQAVFAGVIKGDVTYEDRPGLAEQRSKWTKLKEVADSKDANKILAAEHKPVVETFVSALKNFGGWKPLVVQKAAGVGGATLTFIPDGTISAGGKLPLKDTYTIVGAAGAGRVAALRIDALSSSDLPKGGPGRSNNGSFLLTEVSVDVIRANGKREKTKIVRTSADHSQKNGDAPRAADGLTSTGWGISPEFGKDHHIVFAFDEPVVLGANDKLEVVVDQNDGGSHLLGKFRVSTADGPSAILCAIPPSVSGVLKSQFLDKTAETELATFAIRETAAAGLASLPAQKRVYVAARSADVADVGFRTIDKPREIRVLERGELSRPKQVVGPGALSVLPQLSDYFKRRDMSKESQRRAALAEWFVDRRNPLTWRSIVNRVWHYHFGKGIVD
;
A
#
# COMPACT_ATOMS: atom_id res chain seq x y z
N MET A 1 16.85 -31.86 4.12
CA MET A 1 17.33 -33.25 3.96
C MET A 1 16.44 -34.22 4.71
N SER A 2 16.40 -34.21 6.05
CA SER A 2 15.57 -35.12 6.85
C SER A 2 14.11 -35.22 6.38
N THR A 3 13.45 -34.10 6.13
CA THR A 3 12.03 -34.07 5.72
C THR A 3 11.78 -34.67 4.35
N PHE A 4 12.62 -34.36 3.36
CA PHE A 4 12.34 -34.69 1.95
C PHE A 4 12.97 -36.01 1.51
N VAL A 5 14.12 -36.39 2.08
CA VAL A 5 14.87 -37.58 1.66
C VAL A 5 15.12 -38.58 2.77
N SER A 6 14.55 -38.35 3.97
CA SER A 6 14.72 -39.25 5.14
C SER A 6 16.18 -39.60 5.43
N THR A 7 17.08 -38.65 5.22
CA THR A 7 18.52 -38.78 5.45
C THR A 7 19.01 -37.60 6.28
N THR A 8 19.73 -37.90 7.35
CA THR A 8 20.40 -36.89 8.20
C THR A 8 21.81 -36.66 7.70
N ALA A 9 22.20 -35.40 7.52
CA ALA A 9 23.57 -35.03 7.14
C ALA A 9 24.29 -34.23 8.23
N ASN A 10 23.65 -33.95 9.38
CA ASN A 10 24.20 -33.04 10.38
C ASN A 10 25.52 -33.51 10.99
N CYS A 11 25.75 -34.83 11.16
CA CYS A 11 27.04 -35.35 11.64
C CYS A 11 28.17 -35.03 10.65
N ALA A 12 27.87 -35.00 9.35
CA ALA A 12 28.79 -34.61 8.27
C ALA A 12 29.25 -33.15 8.35
N ARG A 13 28.76 -32.36 9.32
CA ARG A 13 29.32 -31.04 9.60
C ARG A 13 30.78 -31.10 10.07
N CYS A 14 31.11 -32.09 10.91
CA CYS A 14 32.40 -32.14 11.61
C CYS A 14 33.28 -33.34 11.19
N HIS A 15 32.66 -34.47 10.86
CA HIS A 15 33.34 -35.69 10.42
C HIS A 15 32.46 -36.42 9.42
N ASP A 16 33.01 -37.27 8.55
CA ASP A 16 32.19 -38.02 7.59
C ASP A 16 31.10 -38.81 8.33
N HIS A 17 29.90 -38.90 7.74
CA HIS A 17 28.75 -39.49 8.42
C HIS A 17 29.06 -40.93 8.85
N LYS A 18 28.65 -41.28 10.07
CA LYS A 18 29.09 -42.52 10.74
C LYS A 18 28.69 -43.79 9.99
N PHE A 19 27.50 -43.79 9.38
CA PHE A 19 26.88 -45.00 8.82
C PHE A 19 26.55 -44.90 7.33
N ASP A 20 26.43 -43.67 6.83
CA ASP A 20 26.06 -43.42 5.43
C ASP A 20 27.26 -42.84 4.71
N PRO A 21 27.47 -43.11 3.42
CA PRO A 21 28.58 -42.57 2.64
C PRO A 21 28.35 -41.09 2.29
N ILE A 22 28.25 -40.25 3.32
CA ILE A 22 28.05 -38.81 3.22
C ILE A 22 29.32 -38.13 3.76
N PRO A 23 30.25 -37.75 2.88
CA PRO A 23 31.46 -37.06 3.29
C PRO A 23 31.13 -35.65 3.82
N THR A 24 32.04 -35.09 4.61
CA THR A 24 31.93 -33.71 5.10
C THR A 24 31.72 -32.68 3.99
N THR A 25 32.32 -32.92 2.82
CA THR A 25 32.17 -32.07 1.63
C THR A 25 30.71 -31.92 1.21
N ASP A 26 29.89 -32.97 1.30
CA ASP A 26 28.48 -32.92 0.88
C ASP A 26 27.65 -32.01 1.79
N TYR A 27 27.92 -32.03 3.10
CA TYR A 27 27.26 -31.13 4.04
C TYR A 27 27.53 -29.67 3.71
N TRP A 28 28.80 -29.33 3.47
CA TRP A 28 29.21 -27.96 3.15
C TRP A 28 28.76 -27.53 1.74
N SER A 29 28.75 -28.45 0.77
CA SER A 29 28.19 -28.19 -0.56
C SER A 29 26.68 -27.94 -0.51
N LEU A 30 25.94 -28.67 0.33
CA LEU A 30 24.52 -28.39 0.55
C LEU A 30 24.32 -27.01 1.19
N GLN A 31 25.17 -26.63 2.15
CA GLN A 31 25.11 -25.31 2.77
C GLN A 31 25.42 -24.19 1.75
N ALA A 32 26.32 -24.43 0.80
CA ALA A 32 26.64 -23.51 -0.30
C ALA A 32 25.48 -23.23 -1.26
N VAL A 33 24.46 -24.09 -1.30
CA VAL A 33 23.20 -23.81 -2.04
C VAL A 33 22.48 -22.58 -1.48
N PHE A 34 22.52 -22.39 -0.16
CA PHE A 34 21.82 -21.32 0.55
C PHE A 34 22.74 -20.14 0.93
N ALA A 35 23.96 -20.10 0.41
CA ALA A 35 24.93 -19.05 0.73
C ALA A 35 24.59 -17.66 0.15
N GLY A 36 23.53 -17.55 -0.67
CA GLY A 36 23.06 -16.29 -1.25
C GLY A 36 21.77 -15.74 -0.65
N VAL A 37 21.29 -16.30 0.47
CA VAL A 37 20.10 -15.79 1.18
C VAL A 37 20.46 -15.25 2.56
N ILE A 38 19.64 -14.33 3.02
CA ILE A 38 19.56 -13.86 4.39
C ILE A 38 18.17 -14.15 4.95
N LYS A 39 18.07 -14.28 6.27
CA LYS A 39 16.78 -14.36 6.96
C LYS A 39 16.36 -12.97 7.37
N GLY A 40 15.11 -12.63 7.11
CA GLY A 40 14.54 -11.35 7.49
C GLY A 40 13.09 -11.24 7.03
N ASP A 41 12.49 -10.09 7.30
CA ASP A 41 11.12 -9.82 6.91
C ASP A 41 11.06 -9.36 5.45
N VAL A 42 10.21 -10.02 4.67
CA VAL A 42 9.97 -9.69 3.27
C VAL A 42 8.49 -9.34 3.08
N THR A 43 8.24 -8.37 2.21
CA THR A 43 6.89 -8.04 1.76
C THR A 43 6.36 -9.13 0.85
N TYR A 44 5.18 -9.67 1.16
CA TYR A 44 4.58 -10.81 0.49
C TYR A 44 3.13 -10.54 0.10
N GLU A 45 2.80 -10.87 -1.14
CA GLU A 45 1.44 -10.90 -1.66
C GLU A 45 0.90 -12.33 -1.51
N ASP A 46 -0.18 -12.49 -0.75
CA ASP A 46 -0.71 -13.81 -0.40
C ASP A 46 -1.64 -14.42 -1.45
N ARG A 47 -1.89 -13.71 -2.55
CA ARG A 47 -2.74 -14.15 -3.66
C ARG A 47 -2.04 -13.96 -5.00
N PRO A 48 -2.21 -14.92 -5.94
CA PRO A 48 -1.75 -14.75 -7.31
C PRO A 48 -2.30 -13.48 -7.96
N GLY A 49 -1.49 -12.81 -8.78
CA GLY A 49 -1.88 -11.62 -9.54
C GLY A 49 -1.78 -10.29 -8.79
N LEU A 50 -1.84 -10.25 -7.45
CA LEU A 50 -1.74 -8.99 -6.70
C LEU A 50 -0.39 -8.28 -6.92
N ALA A 51 0.71 -9.03 -6.98
CA ALA A 51 2.04 -8.47 -7.24
C ALA A 51 2.12 -7.79 -8.63
N GLU A 52 1.50 -8.41 -9.64
CA GLU A 52 1.45 -7.88 -11.00
C GLU A 52 0.57 -6.63 -11.06
N GLN A 53 -0.60 -6.64 -10.43
CA GLN A 53 -1.48 -5.47 -10.33
C GLN A 53 -0.80 -4.31 -9.62
N ARG A 54 -0.14 -4.57 -8.48
CA ARG A 54 0.61 -3.53 -7.76
C ARG A 54 1.73 -2.97 -8.61
N SER A 55 2.51 -3.83 -9.27
CA SER A 55 3.59 -3.41 -10.17
C SER A 55 3.05 -2.55 -11.32
N LYS A 56 1.91 -2.92 -11.92
CA LYS A 56 1.23 -2.13 -12.95
C LYS A 56 0.92 -0.72 -12.45
N TRP A 57 0.27 -0.59 -11.29
CA TRP A 57 -0.12 0.71 -10.76
C TRP A 57 1.07 1.54 -10.28
N THR A 58 2.08 0.90 -9.67
CA THR A 58 3.33 1.57 -9.28
C THR A 58 4.05 2.15 -10.50
N LYS A 59 4.19 1.38 -11.59
CA LYS A 59 4.78 1.89 -12.85
C LYS A 59 3.99 3.06 -13.43
N LEU A 60 2.67 2.98 -13.40
CA LEU A 60 1.80 4.06 -13.89
C LEU A 60 1.98 5.34 -13.05
N LYS A 61 2.11 5.19 -11.73
CA LYS A 61 2.46 6.31 -10.83
C LYS A 61 3.83 6.91 -11.16
N GLU A 62 4.85 6.06 -11.36
CA GLU A 62 6.20 6.50 -11.75
C GLU A 62 6.20 7.29 -13.07
N VAL A 63 5.35 6.93 -14.04
CA VAL A 63 5.18 7.70 -15.28
C VAL A 63 4.67 9.10 -14.98
N ALA A 64 3.62 9.24 -14.17
CA ALA A 64 3.09 10.56 -13.80
C ALA A 64 4.11 11.40 -13.01
N ASP A 65 4.95 10.76 -12.20
CA ASP A 65 5.96 11.44 -11.37
C ASP A 65 7.25 11.76 -12.15
N SER A 66 7.44 11.17 -13.34
CA SER A 66 8.65 11.33 -14.16
C SER A 66 8.86 12.74 -14.71
N LYS A 67 7.78 13.53 -14.82
CA LYS A 67 7.75 14.86 -15.48
C LYS A 67 8.23 14.84 -16.95
N ASP A 68 8.31 13.65 -17.56
CA ASP A 68 8.72 13.46 -18.96
C ASP A 68 7.49 13.39 -19.86
N ALA A 69 7.23 14.47 -20.60
CA ALA A 69 6.07 14.57 -21.49
C ALA A 69 6.02 13.45 -22.54
N ASN A 70 7.17 12.93 -23.01
CA ASN A 70 7.18 11.86 -24.01
C ASN A 70 6.76 10.52 -23.39
N LYS A 71 7.12 10.26 -22.13
CA LYS A 71 6.64 9.08 -21.39
C LYS A 71 5.15 9.21 -21.06
N ILE A 72 4.74 10.37 -20.56
CA ILE A 72 3.36 10.64 -20.14
C ILE A 72 2.39 10.53 -21.33
N LEU A 73 2.76 11.08 -22.48
CA LEU A 73 1.95 11.09 -23.70
C LEU A 73 2.15 9.84 -24.59
N ALA A 74 2.83 8.80 -24.08
CA ALA A 74 3.00 7.56 -24.82
C ALA A 74 1.63 6.93 -25.16
N ALA A 75 1.53 6.34 -26.35
CA ALA A 75 0.26 5.81 -26.88
C ALA A 75 -0.41 4.77 -25.96
N GLU A 76 0.39 4.02 -25.18
CA GLU A 76 -0.10 3.04 -24.21
C GLU A 76 -0.87 3.66 -23.03
N HIS A 77 -0.68 4.94 -22.73
CA HIS A 77 -1.39 5.63 -21.63
C HIS A 77 -2.64 6.37 -22.10
N LYS A 78 -2.82 6.55 -23.42
CA LYS A 78 -3.99 7.22 -23.99
C LYS A 78 -5.32 6.63 -23.48
N PRO A 79 -5.51 5.29 -23.41
CA PRO A 79 -6.77 4.73 -22.91
C PRO A 79 -7.05 5.06 -21.44
N VAL A 80 -6.01 5.24 -20.61
CA VAL A 80 -6.16 5.65 -19.21
C VAL A 80 -6.75 7.05 -19.12
N VAL A 81 -6.21 7.98 -19.92
CA VAL A 81 -6.67 9.38 -19.96
C VAL A 81 -8.09 9.46 -20.52
N GLU A 82 -8.39 8.77 -21.62
CA GLU A 82 -9.73 8.76 -22.23
C GLU A 82 -10.79 8.17 -21.28
N THR A 83 -10.47 7.07 -20.60
CA THR A 83 -11.37 6.46 -19.59
C THR A 83 -11.64 7.42 -18.44
N PHE A 84 -10.60 8.08 -17.93
CA PHE A 84 -10.71 9.05 -16.85
C PHE A 84 -11.59 10.24 -17.25
N VAL A 85 -11.33 10.84 -18.42
CA VAL A 85 -12.10 11.98 -18.93
C VAL A 85 -13.56 11.59 -19.21
N SER A 86 -13.79 10.40 -19.77
CA SER A 86 -15.14 9.89 -20.00
C SER A 86 -15.91 9.67 -18.69
N ALA A 87 -15.24 9.11 -17.68
CA ALA A 87 -15.83 8.96 -16.35
C ALA A 87 -16.17 10.32 -15.71
N LEU A 88 -15.29 11.33 -15.85
CA LEU A 88 -15.57 12.68 -15.37
C LEU A 88 -16.75 13.35 -16.09
N LYS A 89 -16.88 13.18 -17.41
CA LYS A 89 -18.00 13.73 -18.18
C LYS A 89 -19.35 13.16 -17.74
N ASN A 90 -19.36 11.89 -17.32
CA ASN A 90 -20.55 11.19 -16.85
C ASN A 90 -20.71 11.27 -15.32
N PHE A 91 -19.87 12.05 -14.62
CA PHE A 91 -19.92 12.16 -13.18
C PHE A 91 -21.19 12.90 -12.75
N GLY A 92 -21.99 12.27 -11.89
CA GLY A 92 -23.26 12.83 -11.39
C GLY A 92 -23.13 14.05 -10.47
N GLY A 93 -21.89 14.52 -10.24
CA GLY A 93 -21.59 15.69 -9.43
C GLY A 93 -21.54 15.42 -7.93
N TRP A 94 -21.05 16.41 -7.20
CA TRP A 94 -21.03 16.43 -5.74
C TRP A 94 -22.37 16.97 -5.22
N LYS A 95 -22.99 16.24 -4.29
CA LYS A 95 -24.27 16.61 -3.68
C LYS A 95 -24.05 17.06 -2.23
N PRO A 96 -24.40 18.31 -1.86
CA PRO A 96 -24.28 18.78 -0.50
C PRO A 96 -25.10 17.92 0.48
N LEU A 97 -24.57 17.72 1.68
CA LEU A 97 -25.36 17.15 2.77
C LEU A 97 -26.47 18.11 3.17
N VAL A 98 -27.66 17.56 3.40
CA VAL A 98 -28.71 18.28 4.11
C VAL A 98 -28.37 18.23 5.60
N VAL A 99 -27.68 19.28 6.07
CA VAL A 99 -27.22 19.39 7.46
C VAL A 99 -28.42 19.47 8.40
N GLN A 100 -28.46 18.57 9.38
CA GLN A 100 -29.52 18.52 10.40
C GLN A 100 -29.00 18.96 11.77
N LYS A 101 -27.72 18.71 12.04
CA LYS A 101 -27.05 19.11 13.26
C LYS A 101 -25.58 19.41 12.96
N ALA A 102 -25.07 20.50 13.50
CA ALA A 102 -23.66 20.83 13.50
C ALA A 102 -23.27 21.43 14.85
N ALA A 103 -22.15 21.03 15.42
CA ALA A 103 -21.63 21.60 16.68
C ALA A 103 -20.10 21.53 16.74
N GLY A 104 -19.47 22.52 17.37
CA GLY A 104 -18.06 22.48 17.78
C GLY A 104 -17.93 22.11 19.25
N VAL A 105 -17.20 21.04 19.57
CA VAL A 105 -16.97 20.56 20.95
C VAL A 105 -16.21 21.58 21.79
N GLY A 106 -15.26 22.30 21.19
CA GLY A 106 -14.46 23.37 21.81
C GLY A 106 -15.23 24.68 22.06
N GLY A 107 -16.46 24.75 21.57
CA GLY A 107 -17.40 25.86 21.76
C GLY A 107 -17.55 26.80 20.56
N ALA A 108 -17.00 26.48 19.40
CA ALA A 108 -17.36 27.17 18.17
C ALA A 108 -18.85 26.96 17.84
N THR A 109 -19.53 28.04 17.47
CA THR A 109 -20.92 27.98 17.01
C THR A 109 -20.93 27.66 15.53
N LEU A 110 -21.63 26.59 15.12
CA LEU A 110 -21.80 26.25 13.71
C LEU A 110 -23.23 26.59 13.28
N THR A 111 -23.38 27.58 12.41
CA THR A 111 -24.65 27.89 11.74
C THR A 111 -24.63 27.30 10.34
N PHE A 112 -25.77 26.81 9.87
CA PHE A 112 -25.87 26.24 8.53
C PHE A 112 -27.12 26.76 7.83
N ILE A 113 -27.01 26.97 6.53
CA ILE A 113 -28.10 27.45 5.67
C ILE A 113 -28.56 26.35 4.69
N PRO A 114 -29.76 26.49 4.08
CA PRO A 114 -30.35 25.41 3.28
C PRO A 114 -29.53 24.93 2.07
N ASP A 115 -28.54 25.70 1.61
CA ASP A 115 -27.64 25.31 0.50
C ASP A 115 -26.51 24.33 0.91
N GLY A 116 -26.47 23.96 2.20
CA GLY A 116 -25.47 23.06 2.79
C GLY A 116 -24.20 23.76 3.29
N THR A 117 -24.09 25.08 3.16
CA THR A 117 -22.98 25.86 3.70
C THR A 117 -23.07 25.95 5.22
N ILE A 118 -21.94 25.76 5.89
CA ILE A 118 -21.74 25.86 7.33
C ILE A 118 -20.77 27.02 7.61
N SER A 119 -21.17 27.93 8.49
CA SER A 119 -20.37 29.03 9.00
C SER A 119 -20.06 28.82 10.49
N ALA A 120 -18.78 28.81 10.81
CA ALA A 120 -18.25 28.70 12.16
C ALA A 120 -17.94 30.08 12.74
N GLY A 121 -18.51 30.38 13.90
CA GLY A 121 -18.33 31.63 14.62
C GLY A 121 -18.26 31.43 16.13
N GLY A 122 -18.56 32.49 16.88
CA GLY A 122 -18.52 32.45 18.35
C GLY A 122 -17.10 32.26 18.88
N LYS A 123 -16.93 31.40 19.89
CA LYS A 123 -15.64 31.16 20.54
C LYS A 123 -14.60 30.67 19.52
N LEU A 124 -13.36 31.15 19.67
CA LEU A 124 -12.19 30.73 18.89
C LEU A 124 -11.22 29.97 19.81
N PRO A 125 -11.48 28.69 20.13
CA PRO A 125 -10.57 27.91 20.95
C PRO A 125 -9.27 27.58 20.20
N LEU A 126 -8.23 27.20 20.95
CA LEU A 126 -6.95 26.74 20.38
C LEU A 126 -7.10 25.45 19.55
N LYS A 127 -8.11 24.65 19.88
CA LYS A 127 -8.45 23.36 19.27
C LYS A 127 -9.96 23.20 19.25
N ASP A 128 -10.50 22.58 18.21
CA ASP A 128 -11.92 22.24 18.15
C ASP A 128 -12.16 20.98 17.29
N THR A 129 -13.24 20.28 17.59
CA THR A 129 -13.76 19.15 16.81
C THR A 129 -15.16 19.51 16.36
N TYR A 130 -15.35 19.63 15.06
CA TYR A 130 -16.66 19.88 14.48
C TYR A 130 -17.35 18.54 14.19
N THR A 131 -18.58 18.37 14.67
CA THR A 131 -19.43 17.22 14.33
C THR A 131 -20.59 17.69 13.48
N ILE A 132 -20.70 17.16 12.25
CA ILE A 132 -21.73 17.47 11.27
C ILE A 132 -22.55 16.20 11.02
N VAL A 133 -23.83 16.24 11.32
CA VAL A 133 -24.78 15.16 11.00
C VAL A 133 -25.73 15.65 9.93
N GLY A 134 -25.78 14.92 8.81
CA GLY A 134 -26.62 15.29 7.68
C GLY A 134 -27.10 14.10 6.86
N ALA A 135 -28.16 14.32 6.08
CA ALA A 135 -28.67 13.34 5.13
C ALA A 135 -27.96 13.52 3.77
N ALA A 136 -27.48 12.42 3.19
CA ALA A 136 -26.94 12.38 1.83
C ALA A 136 -27.98 11.93 0.78
N GLY A 137 -29.16 11.51 1.22
CA GLY A 137 -30.18 10.86 0.40
C GLY A 137 -29.95 9.35 0.27
N ALA A 138 -30.99 8.64 -0.19
CA ALA A 138 -30.89 7.20 -0.45
C ALA A 138 -29.99 6.94 -1.67
N GLY A 139 -29.13 5.92 -1.58
CA GLY A 139 -28.25 5.52 -2.67
C GLY A 139 -26.85 5.14 -2.20
N ARG A 140 -25.97 4.93 -3.17
CA ARG A 140 -24.57 4.60 -2.93
C ARG A 140 -23.75 5.88 -2.76
N VAL A 141 -22.84 5.88 -1.80
CA VAL A 141 -21.89 6.97 -1.56
C VAL A 141 -20.49 6.37 -1.48
N ALA A 142 -19.59 6.85 -2.33
CA ALA A 142 -18.22 6.35 -2.44
C ALA A 142 -17.17 7.37 -1.96
N ALA A 143 -17.54 8.64 -1.78
CA ALA A 143 -16.64 9.66 -1.25
C ALA A 143 -17.36 10.81 -0.56
N LEU A 144 -16.61 11.49 0.30
CA LEU A 144 -16.92 12.79 0.90
C LEU A 144 -16.03 13.88 0.28
N ARG A 145 -16.55 15.08 0.11
CA ARG A 145 -15.78 16.29 -0.22
C ARG A 145 -16.07 17.38 0.82
N ILE A 146 -15.03 18.06 1.27
CA ILE A 146 -15.14 19.28 2.07
C ILE A 146 -14.65 20.44 1.21
N ASP A 147 -15.54 21.37 0.90
CA ASP A 147 -15.20 22.67 0.33
C ASP A 147 -14.87 23.63 1.47
N ALA A 148 -13.66 24.16 1.51
CA ALA A 148 -13.26 25.28 2.36
C ALA A 148 -13.48 26.58 1.58
N LEU A 149 -14.45 27.39 2.00
CA LEU A 149 -15.00 28.50 1.21
C LEU A 149 -14.44 29.84 1.72
N SER A 150 -13.75 30.55 0.85
CA SER A 150 -13.31 31.93 1.08
C SER A 150 -14.50 32.84 1.35
N SER A 151 -14.30 33.84 2.22
CA SER A 151 -15.39 34.73 2.59
C SER A 151 -14.89 36.02 3.20
N SER A 152 -15.49 37.13 2.80
CA SER A 152 -15.10 38.48 3.24
C SER A 152 -15.38 38.73 4.73
N ASP A 153 -16.26 37.95 5.36
CA ASP A 153 -16.54 37.96 6.79
C ASP A 153 -15.51 37.17 7.63
N LEU A 154 -14.57 36.47 6.99
CA LEU A 154 -13.50 35.73 7.64
C LEU A 154 -12.15 36.49 7.55
N PRO A 155 -11.21 36.22 8.48
CA PRO A 155 -9.89 36.86 8.46
C PRO A 155 -9.22 36.77 7.09
N LYS A 156 -8.75 37.92 6.60
CA LYS A 156 -8.06 38.05 5.29
C LYS A 156 -8.84 37.50 4.09
N GLY A 157 -10.16 37.36 4.19
CA GLY A 157 -10.98 36.79 3.13
C GLY A 157 -10.82 35.27 2.96
N GLY A 158 -10.07 34.60 3.84
CA GLY A 158 -9.76 33.17 3.72
C GLY A 158 -10.88 32.26 4.22
N PRO A 159 -10.78 30.95 3.97
CA PRO A 159 -11.78 29.98 4.42
C PRO A 159 -11.69 29.59 5.89
N GLY A 160 -10.60 29.96 6.58
CA GLY A 160 -10.36 29.65 7.98
C GLY A 160 -10.48 30.84 8.93
N ARG A 161 -10.43 30.56 10.23
CA ARG A 161 -10.63 31.50 11.35
C ARG A 161 -9.33 31.98 11.98
N SER A 162 -8.17 31.45 11.56
CA SER A 162 -6.88 32.00 12.01
C SER A 162 -6.70 33.41 11.48
N ASN A 163 -5.82 34.20 12.10
CA ASN A 163 -5.59 35.60 11.75
C ASN A 163 -5.22 35.87 10.27
N ASN A 164 -4.66 34.89 9.58
CA ASN A 164 -4.30 34.93 8.16
C ASN A 164 -5.34 34.27 7.24
N GLY A 165 -6.48 33.82 7.76
CA GLY A 165 -7.55 33.18 7.00
C GLY A 165 -7.30 31.70 6.70
N SER A 166 -6.34 31.07 7.38
CA SER A 166 -5.99 29.66 7.23
C SER A 166 -6.75 28.76 8.20
N PHE A 167 -6.70 27.47 7.93
CA PHE A 167 -7.15 26.39 8.82
C PHE A 167 -6.15 25.23 8.75
N LEU A 168 -6.29 24.25 9.64
CA LEU A 168 -5.62 22.96 9.54
C LEU A 168 -6.60 21.85 9.92
N LEU A 169 -6.94 20.98 8.95
CA LEU A 169 -7.77 19.80 9.22
C LEU A 169 -6.84 18.66 9.65
N THR A 170 -6.85 18.33 10.94
CA THR A 170 -5.94 17.32 11.48
C THR A 170 -6.44 15.90 11.27
N GLU A 171 -7.74 15.67 11.36
CA GLU A 171 -8.32 14.34 11.08
C GLU A 171 -9.78 14.51 10.65
N VAL A 172 -10.23 13.70 9.69
CA VAL A 172 -11.61 13.64 9.24
C VAL A 172 -12.07 12.20 9.23
N SER A 173 -13.15 11.92 9.95
CA SER A 173 -13.78 10.60 9.96
C SER A 173 -15.25 10.70 9.56
N VAL A 174 -15.76 9.61 9.01
CA VAL A 174 -17.14 9.49 8.53
C VAL A 174 -17.76 8.20 9.03
N ASP A 175 -18.85 8.31 9.77
CA ASP A 175 -19.65 7.19 10.22
C ASP A 175 -21.05 7.24 9.60
N VAL A 176 -21.60 6.07 9.28
CA VAL A 176 -23.01 5.94 8.88
C VAL A 176 -23.84 5.76 10.15
N ILE A 177 -24.83 6.63 10.35
CA ILE A 177 -25.88 6.45 11.35
C ILE A 177 -27.09 5.87 10.64
N ARG A 178 -27.37 4.58 10.90
CA ARG A 178 -28.54 3.89 10.37
C ARG A 178 -29.83 4.43 10.97
N ALA A 179 -30.95 4.25 10.28
CA ALA A 179 -32.27 4.66 10.77
C ALA A 179 -32.63 4.09 12.17
N ASN A 180 -32.09 2.93 12.53
CA ASN A 180 -32.25 2.32 13.86
C ASN A 180 -31.28 2.86 14.93
N GLY A 181 -30.46 3.86 14.61
CA GLY A 181 -29.45 4.44 15.47
C GLY A 181 -28.11 3.71 15.50
N LYS A 182 -27.97 2.55 14.84
CA LYS A 182 -26.69 1.82 14.76
C LYS A 182 -25.66 2.67 14.01
N ARG A 183 -24.45 2.75 14.56
CA ARG A 183 -23.30 3.41 13.94
C ARG A 183 -22.40 2.40 13.25
N GLU A 184 -22.00 2.70 12.02
CA GLU A 184 -21.10 1.87 11.22
C GLU A 184 -19.95 2.75 10.70
N LYS A 185 -18.72 2.32 10.98
CA LYS A 185 -17.53 3.08 10.58
C LYS A 185 -17.30 2.95 9.08
N THR A 186 -16.98 4.07 8.44
CA THR A 186 -16.47 4.08 7.06
C THR A 186 -14.95 4.22 7.10
N LYS A 187 -14.26 3.47 6.24
CA LYS A 187 -12.81 3.58 6.11
C LYS A 187 -12.48 4.44 4.90
N ILE A 188 -11.68 5.48 5.12
CA ILE A 188 -11.09 6.30 4.04
C ILE A 188 -9.81 5.62 3.59
N VAL A 189 -9.64 5.43 2.27
CA VAL A 189 -8.43 4.79 1.70
C VAL A 189 -7.64 5.71 0.78
N ARG A 190 -8.25 6.81 0.33
CA ARG A 190 -7.59 7.78 -0.53
C ARG A 190 -8.11 9.17 -0.25
N THR A 191 -7.18 10.12 -0.22
CA THR A 191 -7.46 11.54 -0.10
C THR A 191 -6.79 12.30 -1.22
N SER A 192 -7.38 13.42 -1.63
CA SER A 192 -6.76 14.35 -2.58
C SER A 192 -7.26 15.76 -2.31
N ALA A 193 -6.42 16.76 -2.50
CA ALA A 193 -6.79 18.17 -2.38
C ALA A 193 -6.35 18.93 -3.64
N ASP A 194 -7.07 20.00 -3.97
CA ASP A 194 -6.77 20.86 -5.12
C ASP A 194 -5.49 21.67 -4.90
N HIS A 195 -5.19 21.96 -3.64
CA HIS A 195 -3.96 22.58 -3.17
C HIS A 195 -3.54 21.98 -1.82
N SER A 196 -2.25 22.03 -1.51
CA SER A 196 -1.74 21.58 -0.21
C SER A 196 -0.51 22.38 0.16
N GLN A 197 -0.44 22.79 1.42
CA GLN A 197 0.76 23.41 1.96
C GLN A 197 1.92 22.42 2.06
N LYS A 198 3.14 22.94 2.13
CA LYS A 198 4.33 22.13 2.39
C LYS A 198 4.17 21.39 3.73
N ASN A 199 4.33 20.06 3.71
CA ASN A 199 4.12 19.18 4.86
C ASN A 199 2.70 19.25 5.45
N GLY A 200 1.69 19.61 4.65
CA GLY A 200 0.29 19.58 5.06
C GLY A 200 -0.57 19.07 3.92
N ASP A 201 -0.23 17.90 3.40
CA ASP A 201 -0.88 17.25 2.27
C ASP A 201 -2.16 16.49 2.67
N ALA A 202 -3.03 16.26 1.70
CA ALA A 202 -4.35 15.67 1.92
C ALA A 202 -4.37 14.37 2.77
N PRO A 203 -3.42 13.42 2.62
CA PRO A 203 -3.40 12.19 3.44
C PRO A 203 -3.32 12.45 4.93
N ARG A 204 -2.71 13.56 5.35
CA ARG A 204 -2.56 13.92 6.75
C ARG A 204 -3.87 14.28 7.45
N ALA A 205 -4.95 14.49 6.70
CA ALA A 205 -6.27 14.73 7.27
C ALA A 205 -7.06 13.42 7.50
N ALA A 206 -6.47 12.25 7.26
CA ALA A 206 -7.09 10.94 7.46
C ALA A 206 -6.03 9.85 7.75
N ASP A 207 -4.92 10.20 8.42
CA ASP A 207 -3.82 9.29 8.73
C ASP A 207 -3.93 8.69 10.15
N GLY A 208 -4.95 9.07 10.91
CA GLY A 208 -5.18 8.65 12.28
C GLY A 208 -4.32 9.40 13.31
N LEU A 209 -3.65 10.48 12.92
CA LEU A 209 -2.78 11.28 13.78
C LEU A 209 -3.31 12.71 13.91
N THR A 210 -3.63 13.13 15.14
CA THR A 210 -4.10 14.51 15.39
C THR A 210 -2.99 15.57 15.39
N SER A 211 -1.73 15.15 15.16
CA SER A 211 -0.54 16.03 15.15
C SER A 211 -0.14 16.50 13.75
N THR A 212 -0.71 15.89 12.73
CA THR A 212 -0.55 16.23 11.31
C THR A 212 -1.88 16.75 10.78
N GLY A 213 -1.89 17.35 9.60
CA GLY A 213 -3.14 17.81 8.98
C GLY A 213 -2.96 18.41 7.60
N TRP A 214 -4.07 18.57 6.89
CA TRP A 214 -4.12 19.29 5.61
C TRP A 214 -4.33 20.79 5.84
N GLY A 215 -3.56 21.61 5.13
CA GLY A 215 -3.66 23.06 5.16
C GLY A 215 -3.34 23.68 3.80
N ILE A 216 -3.61 24.98 3.65
CA ILE A 216 -3.68 25.66 2.34
C ILE A 216 -2.59 26.72 2.10
N SER A 217 -1.67 26.93 3.04
CA SER A 217 -0.59 27.89 2.87
C SER A 217 0.23 27.67 1.57
N PRO A 218 0.63 28.72 0.83
CA PRO A 218 0.35 30.14 1.07
C PRO A 218 -0.91 30.66 0.36
N GLU A 219 -1.77 29.79 -0.19
CA GLU A 219 -2.95 30.18 -0.98
C GLU A 219 -4.15 30.58 -0.11
N PHE A 220 -3.92 31.52 0.81
CA PHE A 220 -4.99 32.09 1.61
C PHE A 220 -5.95 32.92 0.73
N GLY A 221 -7.19 33.08 1.19
CA GLY A 221 -8.17 33.93 0.50
C GLY A 221 -8.84 33.29 -0.72
N LYS A 222 -8.60 31.99 -0.97
CA LYS A 222 -9.21 31.23 -2.07
C LYS A 222 -10.08 30.10 -1.53
N ASP A 223 -11.02 29.67 -2.37
CA ASP A 223 -11.72 28.40 -2.16
C ASP A 223 -10.77 27.24 -2.41
N HIS A 224 -10.84 26.23 -1.55
CA HIS A 224 -10.10 24.99 -1.68
C HIS A 224 -11.00 23.81 -1.36
N HIS A 225 -10.62 22.61 -1.78
CA HIS A 225 -11.38 21.42 -1.44
C HIS A 225 -10.50 20.19 -1.28
N ILE A 226 -10.92 19.34 -0.34
CA ILE A 226 -10.34 18.02 -0.11
C ILE A 226 -11.42 16.96 -0.32
N VAL A 227 -11.01 15.84 -0.90
CA VAL A 227 -11.86 14.68 -1.17
C VAL A 227 -11.32 13.48 -0.42
N PHE A 228 -12.22 12.72 0.21
CA PHE A 228 -11.98 11.50 0.96
C PHE A 228 -12.77 10.35 0.30
N ALA A 229 -12.09 9.48 -0.42
CA ALA A 229 -12.66 8.30 -1.05
C ALA A 229 -12.64 7.10 -0.09
N PHE A 230 -13.75 6.38 -0.04
CA PHE A 230 -13.95 5.24 0.86
C PHE A 230 -13.34 3.96 0.30
N ASP A 231 -13.01 3.03 1.20
CA ASP A 231 -12.56 1.67 0.87
C ASP A 231 -13.64 0.95 0.07
N GLU A 232 -14.83 0.89 0.68
CA GLU A 232 -16.03 0.37 0.09
C GLU A 232 -17.11 1.45 0.11
N PRO A 233 -17.82 1.67 -1.03
CA PRO A 233 -18.96 2.56 -1.05
C PRO A 233 -20.05 2.09 -0.09
N VAL A 234 -20.60 3.03 0.67
CA VAL A 234 -21.70 2.75 1.59
C VAL A 234 -23.03 2.88 0.85
N VAL A 235 -23.97 1.97 1.12
CA VAL A 235 -25.34 2.06 0.62
C VAL A 235 -26.23 2.60 1.74
N LEU A 236 -26.85 3.75 1.50
CA LEU A 236 -27.68 4.47 2.46
C LEU A 236 -29.16 4.29 2.14
N GLY A 237 -29.95 4.00 3.18
CA GLY A 237 -31.41 4.11 3.14
C GLY A 237 -31.89 5.56 3.23
N ALA A 238 -33.18 5.80 2.95
CA ALA A 238 -33.76 7.15 2.94
C ALA A 238 -33.62 7.93 4.26
N ASN A 239 -33.56 7.21 5.39
CA ASN A 239 -33.46 7.78 6.73
C ASN A 239 -32.08 7.61 7.36
N ASP A 240 -31.12 7.02 6.64
CA ASP A 240 -29.74 6.93 7.10
C ASP A 240 -29.08 8.32 7.00
N LYS A 241 -28.08 8.55 7.86
CA LYS A 241 -27.35 9.82 7.94
C LYS A 241 -25.85 9.55 7.91
N LEU A 242 -25.09 10.55 7.54
CA LEU A 242 -23.65 10.57 7.75
C LEU A 242 -23.35 11.49 8.93
N GLU A 243 -22.49 11.00 9.83
CA GLU A 243 -21.81 11.83 10.81
C GLU A 243 -20.38 12.04 10.33
N VAL A 244 -20.04 13.29 10.09
CA VAL A 244 -18.70 13.73 9.69
C VAL A 244 -18.09 14.45 10.87
N VAL A 245 -16.95 13.94 11.32
CA VAL A 245 -16.18 14.54 12.41
C VAL A 245 -14.91 15.15 11.82
N VAL A 246 -14.69 16.43 12.09
CA VAL A 246 -13.54 17.21 11.60
C VAL A 246 -12.75 17.71 12.80
N ASP A 247 -11.61 17.09 13.05
CA ASP A 247 -10.67 17.47 14.10
C ASP A 247 -9.69 18.55 13.62
N GLN A 248 -9.43 19.52 14.48
CA GLN A 248 -8.56 20.68 14.20
C GLN A 248 -7.74 20.97 15.45
N ASN A 249 -6.83 20.05 15.74
CA ASN A 249 -6.26 19.87 17.08
C ASN A 249 -4.77 20.26 17.20
N ASP A 250 -4.31 21.17 16.36
CA ASP A 250 -2.91 21.61 16.30
C ASP A 250 -2.52 22.60 17.41
N GLY A 251 -3.51 23.21 18.08
CA GLY A 251 -3.30 24.14 19.19
C GLY A 251 -3.05 25.59 18.77
N GLY A 252 -3.17 25.91 17.49
CA GLY A 252 -2.89 27.24 16.93
C GLY A 252 -4.14 28.06 16.62
N SER A 253 -5.33 27.60 16.98
CA SER A 253 -6.62 28.18 16.53
C SER A 253 -6.77 28.19 15.00
N HIS A 254 -6.17 27.23 14.29
CA HIS A 254 -6.32 27.06 12.84
C HIS A 254 -7.63 26.31 12.53
N LEU A 255 -8.75 26.94 12.85
CA LEU A 255 -10.08 26.36 12.67
C LEU A 255 -10.70 26.79 11.33
N LEU A 256 -11.45 25.89 10.72
CA LEU A 256 -12.24 26.10 9.51
C LEU A 256 -13.37 27.10 9.84
N GLY A 257 -13.54 28.06 8.95
CA GLY A 257 -14.48 29.17 9.10
C GLY A 257 -15.75 28.92 8.33
N LYS A 258 -15.67 28.80 7.01
CA LYS A 258 -16.83 28.58 6.16
C LYS A 258 -16.58 27.42 5.23
N PHE A 259 -17.51 26.48 5.19
CA PHE A 259 -17.29 25.25 4.47
C PHE A 259 -18.59 24.57 4.07
N ARG A 260 -18.49 23.59 3.19
CA ARG A 260 -19.60 22.74 2.80
C ARG A 260 -19.13 21.30 2.72
N VAL A 261 -19.99 20.38 3.15
CA VAL A 261 -19.75 18.95 3.07
C VAL A 261 -20.65 18.36 2.01
N SER A 262 -20.06 17.64 1.05
CA SER A 262 -20.77 17.01 -0.06
C SER A 262 -20.38 15.54 -0.20
N THR A 263 -21.23 14.77 -0.88
CA THR A 263 -21.01 13.35 -1.16
C THR A 263 -21.15 13.06 -2.64
N ALA A 264 -20.56 11.96 -3.10
CA ALA A 264 -20.76 11.49 -4.46
C ALA A 264 -20.61 9.96 -4.56
N ASP A 265 -21.15 9.42 -5.66
CA ASP A 265 -20.85 8.07 -6.13
C ASP A 265 -20.05 8.15 -7.44
N GLY A 266 -19.25 7.13 -7.71
CA GLY A 266 -18.50 7.02 -8.95
C GLY A 266 -17.24 6.15 -8.83
N PRO A 267 -16.51 5.98 -9.93
CA PRO A 267 -15.20 5.34 -9.90
C PRO A 267 -14.22 6.11 -9.00
N SER A 268 -13.50 5.41 -8.12
CA SER A 268 -12.57 6.03 -7.17
C SER A 268 -11.57 6.98 -7.84
N ALA A 269 -11.08 6.65 -9.04
CA ALA A 269 -10.15 7.51 -9.80
C ALA A 269 -10.65 8.95 -9.96
N ILE A 270 -11.94 9.14 -10.28
CA ILE A 270 -12.54 10.48 -10.48
C ILE A 270 -13.08 11.12 -9.21
N LEU A 271 -13.18 10.36 -8.11
CA LEU A 271 -13.50 10.88 -6.79
C LEU A 271 -12.25 11.50 -6.18
N CYS A 272 -11.81 12.59 -6.81
CA CYS A 272 -10.61 13.33 -6.48
C CYS A 272 -10.83 14.83 -6.56
N ALA A 273 -9.94 15.58 -5.91
CA ALA A 273 -9.88 17.02 -6.03
C ALA A 273 -9.22 17.40 -7.37
N ILE A 274 -9.96 18.12 -8.21
CA ILE A 274 -9.44 18.64 -9.48
C ILE A 274 -8.80 20.02 -9.22
N PRO A 275 -7.49 20.19 -9.44
CA PRO A 275 -6.84 21.48 -9.27
C PRO A 275 -7.26 22.48 -10.36
N PRO A 276 -7.13 23.80 -10.12
CA PRO A 276 -7.52 24.82 -11.09
C PRO A 276 -6.88 24.67 -12.47
N SER A 277 -5.63 24.22 -12.52
CA SER A 277 -4.89 24.04 -13.77
C SER A 277 -5.53 22.97 -14.67
N VAL A 278 -5.90 21.82 -14.10
CA VAL A 278 -6.63 20.76 -14.82
C VAL A 278 -8.07 21.15 -15.13
N SER A 279 -8.74 21.87 -14.23
CA SER A 279 -10.11 22.37 -14.46
C SER A 279 -10.18 23.30 -15.68
N GLY A 280 -9.17 24.16 -15.87
CA GLY A 280 -9.03 24.99 -17.06
C GLY A 280 -8.87 24.17 -18.34
N VAL A 281 -8.00 23.15 -18.30
CA VAL A 281 -7.75 22.23 -19.42
C VAL A 281 -9.03 21.47 -19.82
N LEU A 282 -9.79 20.95 -18.85
CA LEU A 282 -11.03 20.20 -19.11
C LEU A 282 -12.14 21.03 -19.78
N LYS A 283 -12.09 22.36 -19.65
CA LYS A 283 -13.05 23.28 -20.29
C LYS A 283 -12.63 23.71 -21.69
N SER A 284 -11.37 23.47 -22.09
CA SER A 284 -10.87 23.90 -23.39
C SER A 284 -11.31 22.95 -24.51
N GLN A 285 -11.63 23.53 -25.66
CA GLN A 285 -11.95 22.77 -26.88
C GLN A 285 -10.69 22.27 -27.60
N PHE A 286 -9.57 22.98 -27.43
CA PHE A 286 -8.29 22.67 -28.07
C PHE A 286 -7.19 22.63 -27.00
N LEU A 287 -6.40 21.56 -27.01
CA LEU A 287 -5.29 21.38 -26.08
C LEU A 287 -3.98 21.50 -26.86
N ASP A 288 -3.06 22.33 -26.36
CA ASP A 288 -1.67 22.25 -26.78
C ASP A 288 -0.96 21.10 -26.04
N LYS A 289 0.29 20.81 -26.42
CA LYS A 289 1.07 19.72 -25.81
C LYS A 289 1.23 19.89 -24.29
N THR A 290 1.28 21.12 -23.80
CA THR A 290 1.44 21.39 -22.36
C THR A 290 0.17 21.01 -21.60
N ALA A 291 -0.98 21.48 -22.09
CA ALA A 291 -2.29 21.16 -21.54
C ALA A 291 -2.60 19.66 -21.62
N GLU A 292 -2.27 19.00 -22.75
CA GLU A 292 -2.38 17.55 -22.89
C GLU A 292 -1.51 16.81 -21.86
N THR A 293 -0.26 17.23 -21.68
CA THR A 293 0.66 16.61 -20.71
C THR A 293 0.14 16.79 -19.29
N GLU A 294 -0.40 17.96 -18.96
CA GLU A 294 -0.96 18.24 -17.63
C GLU A 294 -2.18 17.35 -17.33
N LEU A 295 -3.15 17.29 -18.25
CA LEU A 295 -4.32 16.43 -18.10
C LEU A 295 -3.93 14.95 -18.02
N ALA A 296 -3.01 14.50 -18.88
CA ALA A 296 -2.54 13.12 -18.89
C ALA A 296 -1.83 12.78 -17.57
N THR A 297 -0.95 13.66 -17.09
CA THR A 297 -0.26 13.49 -15.78
C THR A 297 -1.27 13.31 -14.66
N PHE A 298 -2.27 14.18 -14.59
CA PHE A 298 -3.30 14.13 -13.56
C PHE A 298 -4.13 12.83 -13.66
N ALA A 299 -4.66 12.52 -14.84
CA ALA A 299 -5.48 11.32 -15.05
C ALA A 299 -4.72 10.02 -14.73
N ILE A 300 -3.46 9.92 -15.15
CA ILE A 300 -2.57 8.78 -14.88
C ILE A 300 -2.31 8.66 -13.38
N ARG A 301 -1.95 9.77 -12.70
CA ARG A 301 -1.70 9.79 -11.25
C ARG A 301 -2.92 9.35 -10.46
N GLU A 302 -4.09 9.93 -10.73
CA GLU A 302 -5.31 9.64 -9.97
C GLU A 302 -5.81 8.22 -10.24
N THR A 303 -5.64 7.70 -11.47
CA THR A 303 -5.94 6.30 -11.79
C THR A 303 -4.98 5.34 -11.07
N ALA A 304 -3.69 5.63 -11.08
CA ALA A 304 -2.68 4.82 -10.38
C ALA A 304 -2.92 4.82 -8.86
N ALA A 305 -3.23 5.98 -8.28
CA ALA A 305 -3.54 6.12 -6.86
C ALA A 305 -4.79 5.31 -6.47
N ALA A 306 -5.88 5.41 -7.24
CA ALA A 306 -7.07 4.60 -7.02
C ALA A 306 -6.82 3.09 -7.19
N GLY A 307 -6.00 2.71 -8.17
CA GLY A 307 -5.60 1.32 -8.40
C GLY A 307 -4.74 0.74 -7.28
N LEU A 308 -3.84 1.53 -6.68
CA LEU A 308 -3.05 1.11 -5.52
C LEU A 308 -3.90 1.01 -4.25
N ALA A 309 -4.81 1.97 -4.04
CA ALA A 309 -5.68 2.02 -2.86
C ALA A 309 -6.70 0.87 -2.81
N SER A 310 -7.08 0.30 -3.96
CA SER A 310 -7.99 -0.85 -4.03
C SER A 310 -7.30 -2.19 -3.72
N LEU A 311 -5.97 -2.22 -3.64
CA LEU A 311 -5.23 -3.44 -3.29
C LEU A 311 -5.15 -3.59 -1.78
N PRO A 312 -5.27 -4.84 -1.26
CA PRO A 312 -5.09 -5.08 0.16
C PRO A 312 -3.68 -4.69 0.62
N ALA A 313 -3.53 -4.44 1.93
CA ALA A 313 -2.23 -4.21 2.53
C ALA A 313 -1.32 -5.44 2.31
N GLN A 314 -0.06 -5.19 1.97
CA GLN A 314 0.92 -6.25 1.80
C GLN A 314 1.24 -6.88 3.16
N LYS A 315 1.43 -8.20 3.18
CA LYS A 315 1.82 -8.91 4.40
C LYS A 315 3.33 -8.88 4.55
N ARG A 316 3.78 -8.98 5.80
CA ARG A 316 5.19 -9.24 6.11
C ARG A 316 5.36 -10.68 6.56
N VAL A 317 6.37 -11.35 6.02
CA VAL A 317 6.70 -12.74 6.37
C VAL A 317 8.18 -12.85 6.66
N TYR A 318 8.54 -13.58 7.72
CA TYR A 318 9.92 -13.87 8.05
C TYR A 318 10.41 -15.08 7.25
N VAL A 319 11.30 -14.84 6.29
CA VAL A 319 11.75 -15.86 5.33
C VAL A 319 13.24 -15.75 5.04
N ALA A 320 13.79 -16.78 4.38
CA ALA A 320 15.12 -16.71 3.78
C ALA A 320 15.00 -16.24 2.33
N ALA A 321 15.55 -15.07 2.01
CA ALA A 321 15.47 -14.46 0.69
C ALA A 321 16.78 -13.76 0.31
N ARG A 322 16.95 -13.45 -0.99
CA ARG A 322 18.09 -12.66 -1.48
C ARG A 322 18.08 -11.24 -0.89
N SER A 323 16.89 -10.69 -0.66
CA SER A 323 16.69 -9.37 -0.07
C SER A 323 15.63 -9.43 1.02
N ALA A 324 15.89 -8.82 2.16
CA ALA A 324 14.99 -8.77 3.31
C ALA A 324 15.35 -7.62 4.25
N ASP A 325 14.39 -7.16 5.04
CA ASP A 325 14.69 -6.31 6.21
C ASP A 325 15.20 -7.18 7.35
N VAL A 326 16.38 -6.86 7.85
CA VAL A 326 17.03 -7.58 8.95
C VAL A 326 16.93 -6.72 10.21
N ALA A 327 16.48 -7.31 11.31
CA ALA A 327 16.42 -6.64 12.61
C ALA A 327 17.75 -5.96 12.95
N ASP A 328 17.67 -4.73 13.49
CA ASP A 328 18.80 -3.86 13.89
C ASP A 328 19.77 -3.45 12.76
N VAL A 329 19.49 -3.87 11.52
CA VAL A 329 20.39 -3.72 10.38
C VAL A 329 19.71 -3.01 9.20
N GLY A 330 18.39 -3.16 9.07
CA GLY A 330 17.59 -2.59 7.98
C GLY A 330 17.60 -3.45 6.70
N PHE A 331 17.15 -2.87 5.60
CA PHE A 331 17.05 -3.55 4.31
C PHE A 331 18.43 -3.99 3.79
N ARG A 332 18.57 -5.27 3.47
CA ARG A 332 19.79 -5.82 2.86
C ARG A 332 19.48 -6.64 1.62
N THR A 333 20.42 -6.62 0.68
CA THR A 333 20.42 -7.47 -0.51
C THR A 333 21.75 -8.21 -0.60
N ILE A 334 21.71 -9.50 -0.88
CA ILE A 334 22.88 -10.33 -1.16
C ILE A 334 23.14 -10.35 -2.66
N ASP A 335 24.16 -9.61 -3.09
CA ASP A 335 24.49 -9.50 -4.52
C ASP A 335 25.01 -10.81 -5.09
N LYS A 336 25.94 -11.43 -4.35
CA LYS A 336 26.58 -12.70 -4.68
C LYS A 336 26.55 -13.66 -3.50
N PRO A 337 26.35 -14.97 -3.73
CA PRO A 337 26.49 -15.99 -2.69
C PRO A 337 27.88 -15.92 -2.05
N ARG A 338 27.96 -16.01 -0.72
CA ARG A 338 29.26 -16.07 -0.03
C ARG A 338 30.00 -17.37 -0.34
N GLU A 339 31.32 -17.30 -0.27
CA GLU A 339 32.18 -18.48 -0.36
C GLU A 339 31.95 -19.39 0.86
N ILE A 340 31.85 -20.70 0.60
CA ILE A 340 31.72 -21.72 1.64
C ILE A 340 32.93 -22.64 1.58
N ARG A 341 33.44 -22.97 2.77
CA ARG A 341 34.59 -23.87 2.95
C ARG A 341 34.21 -25.03 3.83
N VAL A 342 34.81 -26.18 3.59
CA VAL A 342 34.80 -27.27 4.57
C VAL A 342 35.55 -26.80 5.81
N LEU A 343 35.02 -27.08 6.99
CA LEU A 343 35.67 -26.73 8.25
C LEU A 343 36.27 -27.97 8.89
N GLU A 344 37.50 -27.84 9.39
CA GLU A 344 38.11 -28.91 10.18
C GLU A 344 37.32 -29.12 11.46
N ARG A 345 36.72 -30.32 11.62
CA ARG A 345 35.87 -30.64 12.78
C ARG A 345 34.74 -29.63 13.02
N GLY A 346 34.33 -28.87 12.00
CA GLY A 346 33.29 -27.84 12.10
C GLY A 346 33.77 -26.50 12.70
N GLU A 347 35.07 -26.33 12.96
CA GLU A 347 35.65 -25.14 13.58
C GLU A 347 35.77 -23.97 12.59
N LEU A 348 35.13 -22.84 12.89
CA LEU A 348 35.10 -21.64 12.02
C LEU A 348 36.49 -21.03 11.77
N SER A 349 37.40 -21.17 12.74
CA SER A 349 38.78 -20.67 12.66
C SER A 349 39.71 -21.57 11.83
N ARG A 350 39.25 -22.76 11.41
CA ARG A 350 40.06 -23.75 10.67
C ARG A 350 39.41 -24.11 9.32
N PRO A 351 39.28 -23.14 8.40
CA PRO A 351 38.76 -23.41 7.07
C PRO A 351 39.73 -24.27 6.26
N LYS A 352 39.18 -25.21 5.49
CA LYS A 352 39.90 -26.02 4.51
C LYS A 352 39.53 -25.57 3.09
N GLN A 353 39.34 -26.51 2.17
CA GLN A 353 39.02 -26.24 0.77
C GLN A 353 37.65 -25.57 0.60
N VAL A 354 37.57 -24.71 -0.43
CA VAL A 354 36.32 -24.12 -0.91
C VAL A 354 35.46 -25.21 -1.55
N VAL A 355 34.15 -25.15 -1.33
CA VAL A 355 33.18 -26.05 -1.97
C VAL A 355 32.07 -25.26 -2.64
N GLY A 356 31.67 -25.75 -3.82
CA GLY A 356 30.54 -25.22 -4.57
C GLY A 356 29.19 -25.77 -4.06
N PRO A 357 28.07 -25.17 -4.51
CA PRO A 357 26.73 -25.69 -4.23
C PRO A 357 26.58 -27.12 -4.78
N GLY A 358 25.98 -28.00 -3.99
CA GLY A 358 25.79 -29.40 -4.35
C GLY A 358 24.75 -30.11 -3.48
N ALA A 359 24.56 -31.40 -3.74
CA ALA A 359 23.72 -32.31 -2.96
C ALA A 359 24.53 -33.55 -2.52
N LEU A 360 23.87 -34.63 -2.09
CA LEU A 360 24.57 -35.83 -1.65
C LEU A 360 25.22 -36.56 -2.85
N SER A 361 26.53 -36.79 -2.75
CA SER A 361 27.37 -37.47 -3.74
C SER A 361 27.10 -38.96 -3.86
N VAL A 362 26.45 -39.57 -2.86
CA VAL A 362 26.00 -40.97 -2.87
C VAL A 362 25.07 -41.32 -4.05
N LEU A 363 24.45 -40.32 -4.68
CA LEU A 363 23.66 -40.46 -5.90
C LEU A 363 24.42 -39.88 -7.11
N PRO A 364 25.49 -40.52 -7.60
CA PRO A 364 26.35 -39.97 -8.66
C PRO A 364 25.59 -39.70 -9.96
N GLN A 365 24.53 -40.46 -10.24
CA GLN A 365 23.65 -40.29 -11.41
C GLN A 365 22.88 -38.96 -11.42
N LEU A 366 22.84 -38.25 -10.28
CA LEU A 366 22.18 -36.96 -10.11
C LEU A 366 23.16 -35.77 -9.99
N SER A 367 24.47 -36.02 -10.12
CA SER A 367 25.50 -34.99 -9.91
C SER A 367 25.47 -33.85 -10.95
N ASP A 368 24.80 -34.05 -12.08
CA ASP A 368 24.78 -33.10 -13.20
C ASP A 368 23.93 -31.84 -12.95
N TYR A 369 22.96 -31.86 -12.03
CA TYR A 369 22.04 -30.73 -11.82
C TYR A 369 22.75 -29.41 -11.50
N PHE A 370 23.86 -29.48 -10.77
CA PHE A 370 24.67 -28.32 -10.40
C PHE A 370 25.65 -27.89 -11.49
N LYS A 371 25.90 -28.74 -12.50
CA LYS A 371 26.79 -28.44 -13.64
C LYS A 371 26.06 -27.74 -14.79
N ARG A 372 24.74 -27.96 -14.92
CA ARG A 372 23.91 -27.45 -16.03
C ARG A 372 23.41 -26.01 -15.84
N ARG A 373 23.79 -25.38 -14.74
CA ARG A 373 23.24 -24.10 -14.28
C ARG A 373 24.35 -23.15 -13.87
N ASP A 374 24.12 -21.86 -14.01
CA ASP A 374 25.00 -20.79 -13.56
C ASP A 374 24.94 -20.67 -12.03
N MET A 375 25.90 -21.31 -11.37
CA MET A 375 26.02 -21.30 -9.91
C MET A 375 26.42 -19.93 -9.34
N SER A 376 26.72 -18.90 -10.14
CA SER A 376 26.87 -17.54 -9.59
C SER A 376 25.52 -16.97 -9.13
N LYS A 377 24.41 -17.43 -9.72
CA LYS A 377 23.05 -17.00 -9.40
C LYS A 377 22.45 -17.84 -8.29
N GLU A 378 22.12 -17.17 -7.18
CA GLU A 378 21.52 -17.82 -6.02
C GLU A 378 20.25 -18.62 -6.35
N SER A 379 19.39 -18.09 -7.23
CA SER A 379 18.11 -18.73 -7.59
C SER A 379 18.34 -20.06 -8.29
N GLN A 380 19.38 -20.14 -9.12
CA GLN A 380 19.73 -21.35 -9.86
C GLN A 380 20.31 -22.44 -8.95
N ARG A 381 21.01 -22.08 -7.86
CA ARG A 381 21.50 -23.04 -6.86
C ARG A 381 20.33 -23.80 -6.21
N ARG A 382 19.32 -23.07 -5.73
CA ARG A 382 18.13 -23.67 -5.11
C ARG A 382 17.28 -24.44 -6.12
N ALA A 383 17.15 -23.94 -7.35
CA ALA A 383 16.45 -24.67 -8.40
C ALA A 383 17.13 -26.02 -8.70
N ALA A 384 18.45 -26.06 -8.79
CA ALA A 384 19.21 -27.30 -8.97
C ALA A 384 18.95 -28.31 -7.83
N LEU A 385 18.96 -27.85 -6.59
CA LEU A 385 18.67 -28.71 -5.43
C LEU A 385 17.21 -29.18 -5.41
N ALA A 386 16.26 -28.32 -5.79
CA ALA A 386 14.84 -28.70 -5.89
C ALA A 386 14.63 -29.78 -6.94
N GLU A 387 15.24 -29.64 -8.12
CA GLU A 387 15.20 -30.66 -9.18
C GLU A 387 15.87 -31.97 -8.74
N TRP A 388 17.00 -31.88 -8.04
CA TRP A 388 17.67 -33.05 -7.46
C TRP A 388 16.76 -33.79 -6.48
N PHE A 389 15.97 -33.07 -5.66
CA PHE A 389 15.01 -33.69 -4.74
C PHE A 389 13.90 -34.43 -5.48
N VAL A 390 13.31 -33.84 -6.52
CA VAL A 390 12.11 -34.40 -7.17
C VAL A 390 12.42 -35.31 -8.37
N ASP A 391 13.69 -35.54 -8.69
CA ASP A 391 14.08 -36.45 -9.77
C ASP A 391 13.55 -37.87 -9.48
N ARG A 392 12.91 -38.50 -10.48
CA ARG A 392 12.41 -39.87 -10.40
C ARG A 392 13.50 -40.89 -10.07
N ARG A 393 14.75 -40.61 -10.43
CA ARG A 393 15.95 -41.42 -10.18
C ARG A 393 16.54 -41.19 -8.78
N ASN A 394 15.94 -40.33 -7.95
CA ASN A 394 16.32 -40.13 -6.55
C ASN A 394 15.55 -41.10 -5.63
N PRO A 395 16.14 -42.23 -5.21
CA PRO A 395 15.43 -43.20 -4.36
C PRO A 395 15.17 -42.68 -2.95
N LEU A 396 15.94 -41.70 -2.46
CA LEU A 396 15.83 -41.21 -1.09
C LEU A 396 14.52 -40.44 -0.89
N THR A 397 14.12 -39.64 -1.89
CA THR A 397 12.83 -38.94 -1.88
C THR A 397 11.66 -39.93 -1.89
N TRP A 398 11.70 -40.94 -2.77
CA TRP A 398 10.63 -41.93 -2.85
C TRP A 398 10.55 -42.79 -1.59
N ARG A 399 11.69 -43.14 -0.97
CA ARG A 399 11.72 -43.81 0.33
C ARG A 399 10.97 -43.01 1.39
N SER A 400 11.18 -41.70 1.44
CA SER A 400 10.47 -40.79 2.36
C SER A 400 8.96 -40.83 2.13
N ILE A 401 8.53 -40.75 0.87
CA ILE A 401 7.10 -40.79 0.50
C ILE A 401 6.47 -42.14 0.86
N VAL A 402 7.13 -43.26 0.56
CA VAL A 402 6.63 -44.59 0.92
C VAL A 402 6.47 -44.72 2.44
N ASN A 403 7.46 -44.27 3.22
CA ASN A 403 7.38 -44.28 4.68
C ASN A 403 6.17 -43.47 5.19
N ARG A 404 5.89 -42.33 4.55
CA ARG A 404 4.78 -41.46 4.92
C ARG A 404 3.42 -42.05 4.54
N VAL A 405 3.28 -42.63 3.35
CA VAL A 405 2.05 -43.32 2.93
C VAL A 405 1.76 -44.50 3.86
N TRP A 406 2.79 -45.28 4.20
CA TRP A 406 2.69 -46.37 5.16
C TRP A 406 2.23 -45.89 6.54
N HIS A 407 2.84 -44.82 7.07
CA HIS A 407 2.42 -44.21 8.33
C HIS A 407 0.95 -43.79 8.32
N TYR A 408 0.47 -43.16 7.25
CA TYR A 408 -0.95 -42.77 7.16
C TYR A 408 -1.91 -43.97 7.12
N HIS A 409 -1.48 -45.11 6.60
CA HIS A 409 -2.33 -46.29 6.50
C HIS A 409 -2.33 -47.15 7.77
N PHE A 410 -1.17 -47.29 8.42
CA PHE A 410 -0.96 -48.21 9.55
C PHE A 410 -0.70 -47.50 10.89
N GLY A 411 -0.72 -46.17 10.94
CA GLY A 411 -0.49 -45.37 12.14
C GLY A 411 0.98 -45.29 12.61
N LYS A 412 1.89 -46.02 11.97
CA LYS A 412 3.33 -46.06 12.27
C LYS A 412 4.13 -46.17 10.98
N GLY A 413 5.28 -45.49 10.88
CA GLY A 413 6.19 -45.60 9.73
C GLY A 413 6.90 -46.97 9.66
N ILE A 414 7.45 -47.30 8.49
CA ILE A 414 8.35 -48.45 8.30
C ILE A 414 9.68 -48.21 9.03
N VAL A 415 10.15 -46.97 8.98
CA VAL A 415 11.32 -46.47 9.68
C VAL A 415 10.87 -45.30 10.56
N ASP A 416 11.22 -45.39 11.85
CA ASP A 416 10.90 -44.38 12.87
C ASP A 416 11.83 -43.16 12.81
#